data_AF-A0A2T2Z936-F1
#
_entry.id   AF-A0A2T2Z936-F1
#
_cell.length_a   1.000
_cell.length_b   1.000
_cell.length_c   1.000
_cell.angle_alpha   90.00
_cell.angle_beta   90.00
_cell.angle_gamma   90.00
#
_symmetry.space_group_name_H-M   'P 1'
#
loop_
_entity.id
_entity.type
_entity.pdbx_description
1 polymer ?
#
loop_
_entity_poly.entity_id
_entity_poly.type
_entity_poly.pdbx_seq_one_letter_code
_entity_poly.pdbx_strand_id
1 'polypeptide(L)'
;MGGERFSEVGGLRATWRVRRGPRGWIEVSAVYDTGVVSGRIVEFGAGTDLADARERYPRWSRLWDLIQHEFWADIAALSGCPTITERRDRSGKECSR
;
A
#
# COMPACT_ATOMS: atom_id res chain seq x y z
N MET A 1 4.21 -11.93 -6.75
CA MET A 1 5.20 -10.92 -7.20
C MET A 1 5.37 -9.89 -6.09
N GLY A 2 6.48 -9.95 -5.34
CA GLY A 2 6.82 -8.89 -4.37
C GLY A 2 7.54 -7.76 -5.10
N GLY A 3 6.77 -6.98 -5.89
CA GLY A 3 7.30 -5.83 -6.62
C GLY A 3 7.42 -4.62 -5.71
N GLU A 4 8.40 -3.76 -6.00
CA GLU A 4 8.48 -2.44 -5.40
C GLU A 4 7.21 -1.64 -5.75
N ARG A 5 6.50 -1.16 -4.73
CA ARG A 5 5.26 -0.40 -4.85
C ARG A 5 5.56 1.07 -4.57
N PHE A 6 4.73 1.94 -5.13
CA PHE A 6 4.74 3.33 -4.79
C PHE A 6 3.32 3.82 -4.62
N SER A 7 3.08 4.60 -3.58
CA SER A 7 1.79 5.25 -3.36
C SER A 7 2.01 6.75 -3.29
N GLU A 8 1.10 7.50 -3.90
CA GLU A 8 1.19 8.95 -3.99
C GLU A 8 -0.08 9.59 -3.40
N VAL A 9 0.10 10.58 -2.52
CA VAL A 9 -1.01 11.39 -2.01
C VAL A 9 -0.56 12.80 -1.71
N GLY A 10 -1.36 13.78 -2.13
CA GLY A 10 -1.17 15.18 -1.75
C GLY A 10 0.20 15.76 -2.10
N GLY A 11 0.79 15.34 -3.22
CA GLY A 11 2.11 15.79 -3.64
C GLY A 11 3.28 15.01 -3.03
N LEU A 12 3.03 13.91 -2.31
CA LEU A 12 4.07 13.05 -1.74
C LEU A 12 3.96 11.65 -2.33
N ARG A 13 5.08 11.09 -2.79
CA ARG A 13 5.21 9.72 -3.29
C ARG A 13 6.12 8.91 -2.38
N ALA A 14 5.56 7.92 -1.69
CA ALA A 14 6.33 6.93 -0.95
C ALA A 14 6.65 5.73 -1.83
N THR A 15 7.89 5.25 -1.77
CA THR A 15 8.31 3.95 -2.29
C THR A 15 8.38 2.96 -1.14
N TRP A 16 7.68 1.85 -1.27
CA TRP A 16 7.56 0.80 -0.26
C TRP A 16 7.46 -0.56 -0.93
N ARG A 17 7.75 -1.63 -0.20
CA ARG A 17 7.59 -2.99 -0.72
C ARG A 17 7.05 -3.92 0.33
N VAL A 18 6.21 -4.86 -0.12
CA VAL A 18 5.69 -5.91 0.75
C VAL A 18 6.72 -7.03 0.83
N ARG A 19 7.24 -7.29 2.03
CA ARG A 19 8.10 -8.44 2.28
C ARG A 19 7.23 -9.60 2.77
N ARG A 20 7.19 -10.68 1.99
CA ARG A 20 6.54 -11.93 2.40
C ARG A 20 7.36 -12.60 3.49
N GLY A 21 6.93 -12.40 4.73
CA GLY A 21 7.23 -13.27 5.87
C GLY A 21 5.94 -13.93 6.39
N PRO A 22 6.00 -14.74 7.46
CA PRO A 22 4.81 -15.38 8.04
C PRO A 22 3.72 -14.42 8.50
N ARG A 23 4.02 -13.12 8.67
CA ARG A 23 3.06 -12.05 9.00
C ARG A 23 2.87 -10.99 7.91
N GLY A 24 3.74 -10.95 6.90
CA GLY A 24 3.82 -9.83 5.94
C GLY A 24 4.17 -8.50 6.62
N TRP A 25 5.10 -7.74 6.08
CA TRP A 25 5.40 -6.39 6.59
C TRP A 25 5.74 -5.43 5.48
N ILE A 26 5.58 -4.15 5.77
CA ILE A 26 5.72 -3.05 4.83
C ILE A 26 7.08 -2.42 5.09
N GLU A 27 8.00 -2.60 4.15
CA GLU A 27 9.28 -1.93 4.21
C GLU A 27 9.20 -0.65 3.39
N VAL A 28 9.38 0.49 4.04
CA VAL A 28 9.40 1.81 3.39
C VAL A 28 10.84 2.14 3.03
N SER A 29 11.10 2.40 1.74
CA SER A 29 12.45 2.71 1.25
C SER A 29 12.72 4.22 1.19
N ALA A 30 11.77 5.01 0.70
CA ALA A 30 11.96 6.45 0.55
C ALA A 30 10.62 7.18 0.36
N VAL A 31 10.61 8.47 0.70
CA VAL A 31 9.52 9.40 0.39
C VAL A 31 10.06 10.56 -0.43
N TYR A 32 9.40 10.80 -1.55
CA TYR A 32 9.66 11.87 -2.51
C TYR A 32 8.51 12.87 -2.47
N ASP A 33 8.80 14.14 -2.71
CA ASP A 33 7.77 15.14 -2.98
C ASP A 33 7.68 15.34 -4.48
N THR A 34 6.46 15.16 -4.99
CA THR A 34 6.13 15.24 -6.41
C THR A 34 5.87 16.67 -6.87
N GLY A 35 5.78 17.61 -5.93
CA GLY A 35 5.77 19.05 -6.18
C GLY A 35 7.15 19.65 -6.47
N VAL A 36 8.25 18.93 -6.21
CA VAL A 36 9.62 19.40 -6.47
C VAL A 36 10.40 18.44 -7.36
N VAL A 37 10.95 18.97 -8.46
CA VAL A 37 11.67 18.24 -9.53
C VAL A 37 12.87 17.40 -9.03
N SER A 38 13.39 17.64 -7.82
CA SER A 38 14.46 16.84 -7.22
C SER A 38 14.28 16.60 -5.72
N GLY A 39 13.04 16.72 -5.21
CA GLY A 39 12.74 16.68 -3.79
C GLY A 39 12.68 15.27 -3.23
N ARG A 40 13.83 14.58 -3.13
CA ARG A 40 13.91 13.45 -2.19
C ARG A 40 13.77 14.01 -0.78
N ILE A 41 12.62 13.79 -0.16
CA ILE A 41 12.33 14.36 1.16
C ILE A 41 13.07 13.56 2.22
N VAL A 42 12.94 12.23 2.20
CA VAL A 42 13.58 11.31 3.15
C VAL A 42 13.92 10.00 2.46
N GLU A 43 15.17 9.56 2.65
CA GLU A 43 15.56 8.17 2.44
C GLU A 43 15.44 7.43 3.77
N PHE A 44 14.73 6.31 3.79
CA PHE A 44 14.66 5.44 4.94
C PHE A 44 15.69 4.31 4.74
N GLY A 45 16.30 3.88 5.85
CA GLY A 45 17.23 2.74 5.81
C GLY A 45 16.48 1.47 5.41
N ALA A 46 17.16 0.57 4.69
CA ALA A 46 16.60 -0.73 4.37
C ALA A 46 16.14 -1.45 5.65
N GLY A 47 14.88 -1.88 5.67
CA GLY A 47 14.26 -2.51 6.83
C GLY A 47 13.48 -1.58 7.76
N THR A 48 13.30 -0.32 7.38
CA THR A 48 12.39 0.58 8.10
C THR A 48 10.95 0.13 7.89
N ASP A 49 10.29 -0.29 8.97
CA ASP A 49 8.86 -0.61 8.94
C ASP A 49 8.02 0.68 8.88
N LEU A 50 6.81 0.56 8.31
CA LEU A 50 5.87 1.67 8.22
C LEU A 50 5.56 2.31 9.59
N ALA A 51 5.50 1.51 10.66
CA ALA A 51 5.25 2.03 12.01
C ALA A 51 6.35 3.01 12.45
N ASP A 52 7.62 2.68 12.21
CA ASP A 52 8.77 3.51 12.56
C ASP A 52 8.79 4.80 11.72
N ALA A 53 8.54 4.67 10.41
CA ALA A 53 8.43 5.82 9.51
C ALA A 53 7.30 6.78 9.92
N ARG A 54 6.17 6.23 10.41
CA ARG A 54 5.02 6.99 10.91
C ARG A 54 5.33 7.73 12.21
N GLU A 55 6.03 7.10 13.15
CA GLU A 55 6.45 7.75 14.40
C GLU A 55 7.40 8.92 14.13
N ARG A 56 8.28 8.76 13.12
CA ARG A 56 9.25 9.78 12.75
C ARG A 56 8.63 10.95 11.99
N TYR A 57 7.59 10.70 11.18
CA TYR A 57 6.91 11.72 10.38
C TYR A 57 5.38 11.60 10.46
N PRO A 58 4.78 12.02 11.59
CA PRO A 58 3.32 11.98 11.76
C PRO A 58 2.58 12.93 10.80
N ARG A 59 3.27 13.93 10.23
CA ARG A 59 2.71 14.89 9.26
C ARG A 59 2.26 14.24 7.94
N TRP A 60 2.76 13.04 7.62
CA TRP A 60 2.39 12.30 6.41
C TRP A 60 1.33 11.24 6.67
N SER A 61 0.49 11.43 7.70
CA SER A 61 -0.55 10.48 8.09
C SER A 61 -1.42 9.97 6.94
N ARG A 62 -1.81 10.85 6.00
CA ARG A 62 -2.58 10.46 4.79
C ARG A 62 -1.83 9.49 3.88
N LEU A 63 -0.50 9.64 3.76
CA LEU A 63 0.35 8.74 2.96
C LEU A 63 0.47 7.38 3.64
N TRP A 64 0.66 7.37 4.96
CA TRP A 64 0.73 6.15 5.75
C TRP A 64 -0.60 5.38 5.81
N ASP A 65 -1.72 6.09 5.82
CA ASP A 65 -3.06 5.49 5.75
C ASP A 65 -3.30 4.81 4.40
N LEU A 66 -2.91 5.47 3.30
CA LEU A 66 -3.00 4.90 1.96
C LEU A 66 -2.15 3.62 1.80
N ILE A 67 -0.90 3.65 2.27
CA ILE A 67 -0.01 2.48 2.21
C ILE A 67 -0.58 1.31 3.03
N GLN A 68 -1.13 1.58 4.23
CA GLN A 68 -1.80 0.55 5.03
C GLN A 68 -3.02 0.00 4.29
N HIS A 69 -3.84 0.86 3.70
CA HIS A 69 -5.03 0.44 2.99
C HIS A 69 -4.69 -0.50 1.83
N GLU A 70 -3.68 -0.15 1.01
CA GLU A 70 -3.21 -1.00 -0.08
C GLU A 70 -2.61 -2.32 0.43
N PHE A 71 -1.84 -2.28 1.52
CA PHE A 71 -1.30 -3.50 2.13
C PHE A 71 -2.40 -4.43 2.65
N TRP A 72 -3.37 -3.91 3.40
CA TRP A 72 -4.48 -4.70 3.91
C TRP A 72 -5.38 -5.23 2.77
N ALA A 73 -5.56 -4.45 1.70
CA ALA A 73 -6.26 -4.91 0.51
C ALA A 73 -5.53 -6.08 -0.17
N ASP A 74 -4.19 -6.02 -0.27
CA ASP A 74 -3.37 -7.12 -0.83
C ASP A 74 -3.44 -8.36 0.07
N ILE A 75 -3.32 -8.20 1.40
CA ILE A 75 -3.47 -9.30 2.35
C ILE A 75 -4.87 -9.91 2.28
N ALA A 76 -5.93 -9.10 2.21
CA ALA A 76 -7.30 -9.58 2.07
C ALA A 76 -7.50 -10.35 0.76
N ALA A 77 -6.98 -9.83 -0.36
CA ALA A 77 -7.02 -10.49 -1.66
C ALA A 77 -6.23 -11.81 -1.66
N LEU A 78 -5.09 -11.88 -0.99
CA LEU A 78 -4.29 -13.09 -0.84
C LEU A 78 -4.94 -14.12 0.10
N SER A 79 -5.73 -13.67 1.08
CA SER A 79 -6.38 -14.52 2.08
C SER A 79 -7.68 -15.16 1.58
N GLY A 80 -8.15 -14.81 0.38
CA GLY A 80 -9.33 -15.41 -0.24
C GLY A 80 -10.67 -15.03 0.42
N CYS A 81 -10.68 -14.08 1.35
CA CYS A 81 -11.93 -13.49 1.83
C CYS A 81 -12.34 -12.40 0.83
N PRO A 82 -13.46 -12.54 0.11
CA PRO A 82 -13.89 -11.51 -0.82
C PRO A 82 -14.23 -10.26 -0.01
N THR A 83 -13.36 -9.25 -0.06
CA THR A 83 -13.73 -7.88 0.30
C THR A 83 -14.95 -7.53 -0.52
N ILE A 84 -16.07 -7.37 0.17
CA ILE A 84 -17.35 -6.87 -0.36
C ILE A 84 -17.07 -5.51 -1.02
N THR A 85 -16.73 -5.54 -2.30
CA THR A 85 -16.78 -4.41 -3.24
C THR A 85 -17.14 -4.91 -4.65
N GLU A 86 -17.54 -6.17 -4.82
CA GLU A 86 -18.27 -6.60 -6.02
C GLU A 86 -19.78 -6.37 -5.83
N ARG A 87 -20.18 -5.09 -5.82
CA ARG A 87 -21.49 -4.68 -6.36
C ARG A 87 -21.32 -4.43 -7.85
N ARG A 88 -21.16 -5.51 -8.64
CA ARG A 88 -21.79 -5.64 -9.96
C ARG A 88 -21.53 -7.02 -10.59
N ASP A 89 -22.66 -7.60 -11.00
CA ASP A 89 -22.79 -8.38 -12.22
C ASP A 89 -22.29 -9.82 -12.23
N ARG A 90 -23.03 -10.71 -11.54
CA ARG A 90 -23.36 -12.04 -12.11
C ARG A 90 -24.51 -12.72 -11.38
N SER A 91 -25.73 -12.51 -11.85
CA SER A 91 -26.85 -13.44 -11.64
C SER A 91 -27.69 -13.33 -12.91
N GLY A 92 -27.57 -14.23 -13.87
CA GLY A 92 -27.78 -15.65 -13.69
C GLY A 92 -29.23 -15.96 -14.07
N LYS A 93 -29.45 -16.26 -15.36
CA LYS A 93 -30.56 -17.09 -15.87
C LYS A 93 -29.92 -17.93 -16.98
N GLU A 94 -29.19 -18.98 -16.61
CA GLU A 94 -29.71 -20.32 -16.27
C GLU A 94 -30.26 -21.02 -17.52
N CYS A 95 -29.40 -21.87 -18.11
CA CYS A 95 -29.80 -22.94 -19.01
C CYS A 95 -30.44 -24.06 -18.19
N SER A 96 -31.69 -24.42 -18.51
CA SER A 96 -32.37 -25.74 -18.36
C SER A 96 -33.85 -25.47 -18.64
N ARG A 97 -34.60 -26.19 -19.48
CA ARG A 97 -34.51 -27.52 -20.08
C ARG A 97 -35.48 -27.57 -21.26
#